data_AF-A0A328AFG6-F1
#
_entry.id   AF-A0A328AFG6-F1
#
_cell.length_a   1.000
_cell.length_b   1.000
_cell.length_c   1.000
_cell.angle_alpha   90.00
_cell.angle_beta   90.00
_cell.angle_gamma   90.00
#
_symmetry.space_group_name_H-M   'P 1'
#
loop_
_entity.id
_entity.type
_entity.pdbx_description
1 polymer ?
#
loop_
_entity_poly.entity_id
_entity_poly.type
_entity_poly.pdbx_seq_one_letter_code
_entity_poly.pdbx_strand_id
1 'polypeptide(L)'
;MISLRKTLAPKIFAPKIFAIAALAGLVASCATAHRLDAANDVHALLVSIRDNDVAAFDAHVDRPALKREIQAKIEEKAAKRYGALAALAPGLAEFAGDTLVQPSVFKLVAQQYGYSEQTKIPGAVAIAGALKPLPDGRVCAVKKKDGPCTLIFTKEDGVWKLTGFEGDMKDLKLKL
;
A
#
# COMPACT_ATOMS: atom_id res chain seq x y z
N MET A 1 0.23 38.97 -74.32
CA MET A 1 -0.76 38.03 -73.74
C MET A 1 -0.26 37.55 -72.38
N ILE A 2 -1.01 37.90 -71.31
CA ILE A 2 -1.30 37.11 -70.09
C ILE A 2 -0.08 36.64 -69.25
N SER A 3 0.30 37.29 -68.14
CA SER A 3 -0.35 37.40 -66.82
C SER A 3 -0.09 36.22 -65.85
N LEU A 4 0.39 36.59 -64.65
CA LEU A 4 0.34 35.91 -63.34
C LEU A 4 1.29 34.72 -63.03
N ARG A 5 2.49 35.03 -62.50
CA ARG A 5 3.11 34.18 -61.46
C ARG A 5 2.81 34.79 -60.08
N LYS A 6 1.80 34.22 -59.41
CA LYS A 6 1.47 34.50 -58.00
C LYS A 6 2.66 34.13 -57.11
N THR A 7 3.13 35.10 -56.35
CA THR A 7 3.82 34.92 -55.07
C THR A 7 2.95 34.09 -54.13
N LEU A 8 3.47 32.97 -53.63
CA LEU A 8 2.89 32.29 -52.47
C LEU A 8 3.98 32.10 -51.41
N ALA A 9 3.88 32.91 -50.37
CA ALA A 9 4.70 32.85 -49.17
C ALA A 9 4.52 31.51 -48.43
N PRO A 10 5.52 31.04 -47.67
CA PRO A 10 5.35 29.95 -46.72
C PRO A 10 4.46 30.43 -45.56
N LYS A 11 3.25 29.89 -45.43
CA LYS A 11 2.41 30.09 -44.24
C LYS A 11 2.99 29.30 -43.07
N ILE A 12 3.80 29.98 -42.26
CA ILE A 12 4.12 29.57 -40.89
C ILE A 12 2.90 29.90 -40.01
N PHE A 13 2.75 29.14 -38.91
CA PHE A 13 1.88 29.36 -37.75
C PHE A 13 0.44 28.79 -37.80
N ALA A 14 0.31 27.57 -37.27
CA ALA A 14 -0.87 27.14 -36.54
C ALA A 14 -0.43 26.67 -35.12
N PRO A 15 -0.42 27.55 -34.10
CA PRO A 15 -0.06 27.22 -32.73
C PRO A 15 -1.35 26.89 -31.94
N LYS A 16 -2.06 25.83 -32.30
CA LYS A 16 -3.30 25.46 -31.56
C LYS A 16 -3.36 24.02 -31.07
N ILE A 17 -2.40 23.18 -31.42
CA ILE A 17 -2.41 21.75 -31.06
C ILE A 17 -1.51 21.44 -29.84
N PHE A 18 -0.57 22.34 -29.48
CA PHE A 18 0.35 22.10 -28.36
C PHE A 18 -0.22 22.31 -26.95
N ALA A 19 -1.39 22.94 -26.81
CA ALA A 19 -1.94 23.27 -25.48
C ALA A 19 -2.62 22.08 -24.77
N ILE A 20 -3.01 21.02 -25.49
CA ILE A 20 -3.78 19.91 -24.90
C ILE A 20 -2.85 18.79 -24.36
N ALA A 21 -1.62 18.68 -24.85
CA ALA A 21 -0.67 17.66 -24.37
C ALA A 21 -0.04 18.00 -23.00
N ALA A 22 -0.06 19.27 -22.57
CA ALA A 22 0.56 19.70 -21.32
C ALA A 22 -0.29 19.38 -20.06
N LEU A 23 -1.62 19.29 -20.18
CA LEU A 23 -2.47 19.00 -19.02
C LEU A 23 -2.47 17.51 -18.61
N ALA A 24 -2.17 16.59 -19.54
CA ALA A 24 -2.16 15.15 -19.24
C ALA A 24 -0.93 14.69 -18.44
N GLY A 25 0.16 15.47 -18.45
CA GLY A 25 1.40 15.11 -17.73
C GLY A 25 1.33 15.28 -16.21
N LEU A 26 0.53 16.23 -15.73
CA LEU A 26 0.51 16.62 -14.30
C LEU A 26 -0.14 15.57 -13.39
N VAL A 27 -1.08 14.78 -13.91
CA VAL A 27 -1.75 13.72 -13.15
C VAL A 27 -0.88 12.45 -13.03
N ALA A 28 -0.06 12.14 -14.03
CA ALA A 28 0.84 11.00 -13.99
C ALA A 28 2.00 11.19 -12.99
N SER A 29 2.45 12.44 -12.78
CA SER A 29 3.48 12.77 -11.80
C SER A 29 2.99 12.63 -10.36
N CYS A 30 1.73 12.97 -10.08
CA CYS A 30 1.20 12.89 -8.71
C CYS A 30 1.10 11.42 -8.25
N ALA A 31 0.57 10.53 -9.09
CA ALA A 31 0.44 9.11 -8.76
C ALA A 31 1.79 8.37 -8.58
N THR A 32 2.84 8.83 -9.28
CA THR A 32 4.19 8.26 -9.17
C THR A 32 4.91 8.79 -7.94
N ALA A 33 4.83 10.10 -7.69
CA ALA A 33 5.42 10.73 -6.50
C ALA A 33 4.81 10.17 -5.22
N HIS A 34 3.48 10.00 -5.20
CA HIS A 34 2.73 9.47 -4.08
C HIS A 34 3.05 8.00 -3.78
N ARG A 35 3.32 7.19 -4.81
CA ARG A 35 3.80 5.81 -4.62
C ARG A 35 5.21 5.74 -4.07
N LEU A 36 6.09 6.63 -4.54
CA LEU A 36 7.47 6.69 -4.06
C LEU A 36 7.53 7.17 -2.61
N ASP A 37 6.73 8.19 -2.28
CA ASP A 37 6.54 8.69 -0.92
C ASP A 37 6.07 7.57 0.03
N ALA A 38 5.00 6.85 -0.33
CA ALA A 38 4.56 5.69 0.41
C ALA A 38 5.62 4.61 0.54
N ALA A 39 6.43 4.40 -0.50
CA ALA A 39 7.49 3.41 -0.47
C ALA A 39 8.64 3.76 0.49
N ASN A 40 8.90 5.05 0.75
CA ASN A 40 9.88 5.46 1.75
C ASN A 40 9.40 5.11 3.16
N ASP A 41 8.13 5.40 3.46
CA ASP A 41 7.52 5.09 4.75
C ASP A 41 7.34 3.57 4.95
N VAL A 42 6.99 2.83 3.90
CA VAL A 42 6.99 1.36 3.93
C VAL A 42 8.40 0.82 4.18
N HIS A 43 9.42 1.41 3.57
CA HIS A 43 10.81 1.02 3.84
C HIS A 43 11.16 1.26 5.32
N ALA A 44 10.81 2.43 5.87
CA ALA A 44 11.02 2.74 7.28
C ALA A 44 10.28 1.78 8.22
N LEU A 45 9.05 1.38 7.89
CA LEU A 45 8.31 0.35 8.61
C LEU A 45 9.00 -1.01 8.57
N LEU A 46 9.52 -1.44 7.41
CA LEU A 46 10.26 -2.71 7.33
C LEU A 46 11.55 -2.68 8.16
N VAL A 47 12.23 -1.54 8.20
CA VAL A 47 13.42 -1.32 9.04
C VAL A 47 13.04 -1.40 10.52
N SER A 48 11.97 -0.74 10.95
CA SER A 48 11.54 -0.77 12.35
C SER A 48 11.13 -2.17 12.82
N ILE A 49 10.49 -2.97 11.94
CA ILE A 49 10.20 -4.38 12.21
C ILE A 49 11.50 -5.19 12.38
N ARG A 50 12.47 -5.01 11.47
CA ARG A 50 13.77 -5.71 11.54
C ARG A 50 14.49 -5.42 12.85
N ASP A 51 14.57 -4.14 13.18
CA ASP A 51 15.35 -3.62 14.31
C ASP A 51 14.57 -3.70 15.64
N ASN A 52 13.31 -4.14 15.59
CA ASN A 52 12.37 -4.20 16.72
C ASN A 52 12.19 -2.84 17.42
N ASP A 53 12.19 -1.76 16.63
CA ASP A 53 12.02 -0.38 17.09
C ASP A 53 10.52 -0.06 17.21
N VAL A 54 10.02 -0.02 18.45
CA VAL A 54 8.61 0.23 18.75
C VAL A 54 8.19 1.65 18.36
N ALA A 55 9.04 2.65 18.60
CA ALA A 55 8.67 4.04 18.34
C ALA A 55 8.58 4.32 16.83
N ALA A 56 9.55 3.82 16.06
CA ALA A 56 9.51 3.93 14.60
C ALA A 56 8.40 3.07 13.98
N PHE A 57 8.07 1.93 14.56
CA PHE A 57 6.92 1.11 14.14
C PHE A 57 5.61 1.86 14.34
N ASP A 58 5.40 2.45 15.51
CA ASP A 58 4.17 3.16 15.86
C ASP A 58 3.92 4.40 15.00
N ALA A 59 4.98 5.06 14.52
CA ALA A 59 4.86 6.16 13.57
C ALA A 59 4.24 5.74 12.22
N HIS A 60 4.38 4.46 11.84
CA HIS A 60 3.99 3.93 10.53
C HIS A 60 2.84 2.90 10.62
N VAL A 61 2.21 2.74 11.77
CA VAL A 61 1.12 1.77 11.98
C VAL A 61 -0.04 2.44 12.71
N ASP A 62 -1.22 2.43 12.09
CA ASP A 62 -2.46 2.77 12.79
C ASP A 62 -2.92 1.54 13.59
N ARG A 63 -2.43 1.45 14.84
CA ARG A 63 -2.77 0.37 15.77
C ARG A 63 -4.29 0.22 15.97
N PRO A 64 -5.06 1.30 16.25
CA PRO A 64 -6.51 1.20 16.31
C PRO A 64 -7.17 0.62 15.07
N ALA A 65 -6.82 1.09 13.86
CA ALA A 65 -7.41 0.58 12.63
C ALA A 65 -7.08 -0.88 12.39
N LEU A 66 -5.80 -1.24 12.56
CA LEU A 66 -5.34 -2.59 12.31
C LEU A 66 -5.93 -3.59 13.32
N LYS A 67 -6.08 -3.21 14.59
CA LYS A 67 -6.75 -4.02 15.61
C LYS A 67 -8.19 -4.33 15.23
N ARG A 68 -8.96 -3.31 14.83
CA ARG A 68 -10.36 -3.47 14.41
C ARG A 68 -10.48 -4.39 13.20
N GLU A 69 -9.57 -4.27 12.24
CA GLU A 69 -9.60 -5.10 11.04
C GLU A 69 -9.24 -6.56 11.32
N ILE A 70 -8.18 -6.82 12.09
CA ILE A 70 -7.80 -8.19 12.50
C ILE A 70 -8.97 -8.85 13.24
N GLN A 71 -9.58 -8.12 14.18
CA GLN A 71 -10.75 -8.59 14.92
C GLN A 71 -11.91 -8.95 13.97
N ALA A 72 -12.28 -8.05 13.04
CA ALA A 72 -13.34 -8.29 12.08
C ALA A 72 -13.09 -9.55 11.23
N LYS A 73 -11.84 -9.81 10.82
CA LYS A 73 -11.49 -11.02 10.07
C LYS A 73 -11.55 -12.29 10.89
N ILE A 74 -11.16 -12.25 12.17
CA ILE A 74 -11.28 -13.37 13.09
C ILE A 74 -12.76 -13.72 13.25
N GLU A 75 -13.61 -12.71 13.49
CA GLU A 75 -15.06 -12.87 13.63
C GLU A 75 -15.69 -13.43 12.36
N GLU A 76 -15.36 -12.88 11.17
CA GLU A 76 -15.84 -13.38 9.88
C GLU A 76 -15.48 -14.86 9.69
N LYS A 77 -14.24 -15.25 10.02
CA LYS A 77 -13.77 -16.63 9.89
C LYS A 77 -14.43 -17.57 10.90
N ALA A 78 -14.60 -17.12 12.14
CA ALA A 78 -15.30 -17.86 13.18
C ALA A 78 -16.76 -18.11 12.78
N ALA A 79 -17.45 -17.09 12.29
CA ALA A 79 -18.81 -17.20 11.76
C ALA A 79 -18.87 -18.20 10.59
N LYS A 80 -17.92 -18.15 9.64
CA LYS A 80 -17.85 -19.11 8.53
C LYS A 80 -17.59 -20.55 8.98
N ARG A 81 -16.81 -20.77 10.04
CA ARG A 81 -16.42 -22.11 10.52
C ARG A 81 -17.42 -22.73 11.49
N TYR A 82 -18.02 -21.93 12.36
CA TYR A 82 -18.82 -22.39 13.49
C TYR A 82 -20.29 -21.93 13.44
N GLY A 83 -20.67 -21.08 12.46
CA GLY A 83 -22.04 -20.61 12.30
C GLY A 83 -22.56 -19.92 13.57
N ALA A 84 -23.78 -20.27 14.00
CA ALA A 84 -24.39 -19.70 15.21
C ALA A 84 -23.58 -19.95 16.50
N LEU A 85 -22.71 -20.96 16.53
CA LEU A 85 -21.83 -21.23 17.67
C LEU A 85 -20.73 -20.17 17.82
N ALA A 86 -20.42 -19.39 16.77
CA ALA A 86 -19.46 -18.29 16.86
C ALA A 86 -19.89 -17.21 17.86
N ALA A 87 -21.21 -17.00 18.03
CA ALA A 87 -21.77 -16.05 19.00
C ALA A 87 -21.62 -16.52 20.45
N LEU A 88 -21.29 -17.79 20.69
CA LEU A 88 -21.08 -18.38 22.02
C LEU A 88 -19.63 -18.29 22.50
N ALA A 89 -18.74 -17.67 21.72
CA ALA A 89 -17.34 -17.44 22.08
C ALA A 89 -17.10 -15.97 22.42
N PRO A 90 -17.61 -15.45 23.56
CA PRO A 90 -17.20 -14.14 24.03
C PRO A 90 -15.69 -14.17 24.30
N GLY A 91 -14.92 -13.29 23.66
CA GLY A 91 -13.51 -13.09 23.96
C GLY A 91 -12.47 -13.55 22.92
N LEU A 92 -12.85 -14.11 21.76
CA LEU A 92 -11.87 -14.33 20.67
C LEU A 92 -11.38 -13.00 20.06
N ALA A 93 -12.19 -11.95 20.17
CA ALA A 93 -11.96 -10.60 19.66
C ALA A 93 -11.15 -9.71 20.61
N GLU A 94 -11.34 -9.86 21.93
CA GLU A 94 -10.57 -9.13 22.96
C GLU A 94 -9.16 -9.70 23.16
N PHE A 95 -8.84 -10.84 22.53
CA PHE A 95 -7.54 -11.49 22.64
C PHE A 95 -6.44 -10.65 21.97
N ALA A 96 -5.88 -9.75 22.78
CA ALA A 96 -4.55 -9.18 22.68
C ALA A 96 -4.24 -8.35 21.41
N GLY A 97 -5.16 -7.50 20.95
CA GLY A 97 -4.86 -6.57 19.84
C GLY A 97 -3.60 -5.70 20.06
N ASP A 98 -3.33 -5.30 21.31
CA ASP A 98 -2.18 -4.45 21.63
C ASP A 98 -0.86 -5.25 21.63
N THR A 99 -0.93 -6.54 22.01
CA THR A 99 0.23 -7.45 21.98
C THR A 99 0.50 -7.99 20.57
N LEU A 100 -0.55 -8.18 19.75
CA LEU A 100 -0.47 -8.74 18.40
C LEU A 100 0.08 -7.73 17.39
N VAL A 101 -0.25 -6.44 17.55
CA VAL A 101 0.29 -5.38 16.70
C VAL A 101 1.62 -4.91 17.28
N GLN A 102 2.64 -5.75 17.27
CA GLN A 102 4.00 -5.38 17.73
C GLN A 102 5.03 -5.69 16.65
N PRO A 103 6.13 -4.90 16.57
CA PRO A 103 7.20 -5.17 15.61
C PRO A 103 7.76 -6.59 15.76
N SER A 104 7.87 -7.11 16.98
CA SER A 104 8.33 -8.48 17.27
C SER A 104 7.42 -9.57 16.68
N VAL A 105 6.10 -9.36 16.69
CA VAL A 105 5.13 -10.30 16.10
C VAL A 105 5.23 -10.26 14.57
N PHE A 106 5.33 -9.06 14.00
CA PHE A 106 5.52 -8.89 12.56
C PHE A 106 6.83 -9.51 12.08
N LYS A 107 7.90 -9.36 12.86
CA LYS A 107 9.20 -9.98 12.63
C LYS A 107 9.10 -11.51 12.64
N LEU A 108 8.38 -12.09 13.60
CA LEU A 108 8.16 -13.54 13.67
C LEU A 108 7.44 -14.05 12.40
N VAL A 109 6.38 -13.36 11.97
CA VAL A 109 5.65 -13.72 10.74
C VAL A 109 6.58 -13.60 9.53
N ALA A 110 7.36 -12.52 9.41
CA ALA A 110 8.30 -12.32 8.31
C ALA A 110 9.35 -13.45 8.23
N GLN A 111 9.85 -13.94 9.37
CA GLN A 111 10.77 -15.09 9.42
C GLN A 111 10.15 -16.37 8.86
N GLN A 112 8.86 -16.63 9.10
CA GLN A 112 8.14 -17.78 8.52
C GLN A 112 8.02 -17.73 6.98
N TYR A 113 8.30 -16.56 6.41
CA TYR A 113 8.36 -16.26 4.98
C TYR A 113 9.77 -16.19 4.42
N GLY A 114 10.80 -16.46 5.24
CA GLY A 114 12.20 -16.40 4.82
C GLY A 114 12.82 -15.00 4.88
N TYR A 115 12.14 -14.03 5.50
CA TYR A 115 12.71 -12.72 5.78
C TYR A 115 13.34 -12.71 7.18
N SER A 116 14.67 -12.74 7.23
CA SER A 116 15.44 -12.63 8.48
C SER A 116 16.04 -11.23 8.61
N GLU A 117 16.70 -10.97 9.73
CA GLU A 117 17.45 -9.72 9.95
C GLU A 117 18.56 -9.48 8.91
N GLN A 118 19.05 -10.57 8.30
CA GLN A 118 20.11 -10.55 7.29
C GLN A 118 19.54 -10.36 5.88
N THR A 119 18.22 -10.52 5.70
CA THR A 119 17.58 -10.29 4.41
C THR A 119 17.63 -8.81 4.09
N LYS A 120 18.22 -8.47 2.94
CA LYS A 120 18.32 -7.08 2.49
C LYS A 120 16.91 -6.51 2.27
N ILE A 121 16.58 -5.46 3.01
CA ILE A 121 15.33 -4.73 2.81
C ILE A 121 15.42 -4.02 1.44
N PRO A 122 14.45 -4.22 0.54
CA PRO A 122 14.43 -3.54 -0.75
C PRO A 122 14.38 -2.02 -0.56
N GLY A 123 15.07 -1.28 -1.42
CA GLY A 123 14.99 0.18 -1.42
C GLY A 123 13.62 0.69 -1.87
N ALA A 124 13.31 1.95 -1.58
CA ALA A 124 12.02 2.58 -1.88
C ALA A 124 11.58 2.43 -3.34
N VAL A 125 12.49 2.49 -4.32
CA VAL A 125 12.14 2.30 -5.74
C VAL A 125 11.61 0.89 -6.03
N ALA A 126 12.22 -0.14 -5.44
CA ALA A 126 11.76 -1.52 -5.59
C ALA A 126 10.43 -1.74 -4.87
N ILE A 127 10.26 -1.16 -3.68
CA ILE A 127 9.01 -1.19 -2.93
C ILE A 127 7.88 -0.50 -3.70
N ALA A 128 8.14 0.68 -4.29
CA ALA A 128 7.15 1.41 -5.10
C ALA A 128 6.62 0.58 -6.28
N GLY A 129 7.46 -0.30 -6.85
CA GLY A 129 7.06 -1.27 -7.89
C GLY A 129 6.09 -2.35 -7.41
N ALA A 130 6.07 -2.64 -6.11
CA ALA A 130 5.13 -3.56 -5.45
C ALA A 130 3.89 -2.85 -4.88
N LEU A 131 3.78 -1.53 -5.03
CA LEU A 131 2.64 -0.74 -4.58
C LEU A 131 1.71 -0.41 -5.76
N LYS A 132 0.40 -0.61 -5.53
CA LYS A 132 -0.68 -0.22 -6.42
C LYS A 132 -1.44 0.96 -5.81
N PRO A 133 -1.66 2.06 -6.55
CA PRO A 133 -2.52 3.14 -6.07
C PRO A 133 -3.98 2.69 -6.10
N LEU A 134 -4.75 3.11 -5.10
CA LEU A 134 -6.19 2.89 -5.02
C LEU A 134 -6.95 4.17 -5.42
N PRO A 135 -8.21 4.05 -5.90
CA PRO A 135 -8.98 5.21 -6.39
C PRO A 135 -9.29 6.26 -5.32
N ASP A 136 -9.25 5.87 -4.05
CA ASP A 136 -9.53 6.70 -2.87
C ASP A 136 -8.28 7.40 -2.32
N GLY A 137 -7.15 7.31 -3.01
CA GLY A 137 -5.89 7.92 -2.57
C GLY A 137 -5.09 7.07 -1.58
N ARG A 138 -5.52 5.85 -1.26
CA ARG A 138 -4.68 4.88 -0.53
C ARG A 138 -3.70 4.20 -1.49
N VAL A 139 -2.75 3.44 -0.94
CA VAL A 139 -1.94 2.51 -1.72
C VAL A 139 -2.01 1.12 -1.10
N CYS A 140 -1.89 0.09 -1.93
CA CYS A 140 -1.82 -1.28 -1.44
C CYS A 140 -0.57 -2.00 -1.93
N ALA A 141 -0.01 -2.85 -1.07
CA ALA A 141 1.05 -3.78 -1.46
C ALA A 141 0.43 -5.02 -2.13
N VAL A 142 1.08 -5.52 -3.17
CA VAL A 142 0.72 -6.75 -3.87
C VAL A 142 1.89 -7.73 -3.88
N LYS A 143 1.61 -9.03 -3.74
CA LYS A 143 2.65 -10.08 -3.81
C LYS A 143 3.24 -10.27 -5.22
N LYS A 144 2.43 -10.00 -6.24
CA LYS A 144 2.79 -10.10 -7.66
C LYS A 144 2.05 -9.02 -8.44
N LYS A 145 2.59 -8.66 -9.60
CA LYS A 145 1.96 -7.71 -10.52
C LYS A 145 0.50 -8.12 -10.79
N ASP A 146 -0.42 -7.17 -10.63
CA ASP A 146 -1.88 -7.36 -10.78
C ASP A 146 -2.53 -8.37 -9.80
N GLY A 147 -1.82 -8.76 -8.74
CA GLY A 147 -2.36 -9.58 -7.67
C GLY A 147 -3.34 -8.83 -6.75
N PRO A 148 -4.03 -9.56 -5.85
CA PRO A 148 -4.87 -8.94 -4.83
C PRO A 148 -4.03 -8.08 -3.89
N CYS A 149 -4.64 -7.03 -3.35
CA CYS A 149 -4.05 -6.23 -2.29
C CYS A 149 -3.84 -7.12 -1.05
N THR A 150 -2.69 -6.96 -0.40
CA THR A 150 -2.39 -7.71 0.84
C THR A 150 -2.24 -6.80 2.03
N LEU A 151 -1.71 -5.59 1.85
CA LEU A 151 -1.55 -4.58 2.90
C LEU A 151 -2.03 -3.25 2.35
N ILE A 152 -2.76 -2.49 3.14
CA ILE A 152 -3.28 -1.17 2.77
C ILE A 152 -2.58 -0.11 3.60
N PHE A 153 -2.09 0.92 2.91
CA PHE A 153 -1.47 2.08 3.51
C PHE A 153 -2.29 3.33 3.21
N THR A 154 -2.47 4.15 4.23
CA THR A 154 -3.20 5.41 4.17
C THR A 154 -2.30 6.54 4.63
N LYS A 155 -2.36 7.69 3.96
CA LYS A 155 -1.59 8.87 4.36
C LYS A 155 -2.34 9.63 5.45
N GLU A 156 -1.72 9.77 6.60
CA GLU A 156 -2.23 10.52 7.76
C GLU A 156 -1.15 11.48 8.25
N ASP A 157 -1.50 12.75 8.40
CA ASP A 157 -0.58 13.79 8.89
C ASP A 157 0.77 13.84 8.15
N GLY A 158 0.75 13.48 6.85
CA GLY A 158 1.95 13.46 6.02
C GLY A 158 2.70 12.12 6.00
N VAL A 159 2.34 11.15 6.83
CA VAL A 159 3.00 9.83 6.96
C VAL A 159 2.10 8.73 6.43
N TRP A 160 2.66 7.80 5.66
CA TRP A 160 1.96 6.60 5.22
C TRP A 160 1.97 5.54 6.32
N LYS A 161 0.79 5.27 6.85
CA LYS A 161 0.61 4.25 7.89
C LYS A 161 -0.01 2.99 7.32
N LEU A 162 0.41 1.84 7.84
CA LEU A 162 -0.30 0.58 7.66
C LEU A 162 -1.63 0.67 8.41
N THR A 163 -2.72 0.63 7.66
CA THR A 163 -4.09 0.72 8.19
C THR A 163 -4.90 -0.55 7.90
N GLY A 164 -4.40 -1.40 7.00
CA GLY A 164 -5.15 -2.55 6.49
C GLY A 164 -4.31 -3.78 6.15
N PHE A 165 -4.90 -4.95 6.26
CA PHE A 165 -4.42 -6.26 5.83
C PHE A 165 -5.54 -6.93 5.05
N GLU A 166 -5.38 -7.11 3.74
CA GLU A 166 -6.34 -7.82 2.88
C GLU A 166 -5.85 -9.21 2.46
N GLY A 167 -4.68 -9.63 2.96
CA GLY A 167 -4.13 -10.95 2.70
C GLY A 167 -5.01 -12.09 3.25
N ASP A 168 -4.79 -13.31 2.73
CA ASP A 168 -5.45 -14.49 3.29
C ASP A 168 -4.81 -14.80 4.65
N MET A 169 -5.61 -15.06 5.70
CA MET A 169 -5.06 -15.48 7.00
C MET A 169 -4.30 -16.82 6.93
N LYS A 170 -4.52 -17.63 5.88
CA LYS A 170 -3.66 -18.78 5.56
C LYS A 170 -2.22 -18.37 5.27
N ASP A 171 -2.02 -17.16 4.75
CA ASP A 171 -0.71 -16.56 4.59
C ASP A 171 -0.09 -16.27 5.97
N LEU A 172 -0.85 -15.90 6.99
CA LEU A 172 -0.25 -15.68 8.31
C LEU A 172 0.22 -16.98 9.00
N LYS A 173 0.02 -18.16 8.39
CA LYS A 173 0.33 -19.51 8.94
C LYS A 173 -0.09 -19.69 10.40
N LEU A 174 -1.11 -18.94 10.84
CA LEU A 174 -1.67 -19.05 12.17
C LEU A 174 -2.47 -20.36 12.21
N LYS A 175 -1.96 -21.35 12.95
CA LYS A 175 -2.71 -22.57 13.27
C LYS A 175 -3.83 -22.17 14.25
N LEU A 176 -5.06 -22.11 13.75
CA LEU A 176 -6.31 -22.06 14.52
C LEU A 176 -6.98 -23.43 14.50
#